data_AF-A0A512HBU9-F1
#
_entry.id   AF-A0A512HBU9-F1
#
_cell.length_a   1.000
_cell.length_b   1.000
_cell.length_c   1.000
_cell.angle_alpha   90.00
_cell.angle_beta   90.00
_cell.angle_gamma   90.00
#
_symmetry.space_group_name_H-M   'P 1'
#
loop_
_entity.id
_entity.type
_entity.pdbx_description
1 polymer ?
#
loop_
_entity_poly.entity_id
_entity_poly.type
_entity_poly.pdbx_seq_one_letter_code
_entity_poly.pdbx_strand_id
1 'polypeptide(L)'
;MDENSTQTNIPETEARGAPFQERVQSWVLDCFGSDIAGDRAERNRRFLEESLELVQALGFTRDSAHQLVEYVFNRPKGEPEQELGGVMVTLASLCETNGLDMAAEGEAELARINSPDVLVKIRARNAAKPAF
;
A
#
# COMPACT_ATOMS: atom_id res chain seq x y z
N MET A 1 -45.63 28.33 20.42
CA MET A 1 -46.54 27.79 19.39
C MET A 1 -46.36 28.68 18.19
N ASP A 2 -45.61 28.33 17.14
CA ASP A 2 -45.11 27.03 16.66
C ASP A 2 -43.80 27.33 15.92
N GLU A 3 -42.65 26.79 16.33
CA GLU A 3 -42.06 25.50 15.93
C GLU A 3 -41.83 25.30 14.40
N ASN A 4 -40.54 25.48 14.06
CA ASN A 4 -39.75 24.62 13.20
C ASN A 4 -40.02 24.62 11.69
N SER A 5 -39.38 25.58 10.99
CA SER A 5 -39.16 25.53 9.54
C SER A 5 -38.02 24.55 9.20
N THR A 6 -38.43 23.39 8.68
CA THR A 6 -37.76 22.60 7.63
C THR A 6 -36.24 22.47 7.71
N GLN A 7 -35.79 21.47 8.46
CA GLN A 7 -34.44 20.92 8.36
C GLN A 7 -34.39 19.98 7.16
N THR A 8 -33.88 20.46 6.02
CA THR A 8 -33.62 19.64 4.85
C THR A 8 -32.43 18.72 5.13
N ASN A 9 -32.72 17.42 5.23
CA ASN A 9 -31.74 16.32 5.24
C ASN A 9 -30.74 16.48 4.08
N ILE A 10 -29.48 16.75 4.41
CA ILE A 10 -28.36 16.52 3.50
C ILE A 10 -28.02 15.01 3.60
N PRO A 11 -27.87 14.27 2.48
CA PRO A 11 -27.59 12.85 2.55
C PRO A 11 -26.23 12.59 3.21
N GLU A 12 -26.17 11.71 4.20
CA GLU A 12 -24.95 11.27 4.93
C GLU A 12 -23.89 10.57 4.04
N THR A 13 -24.12 10.48 2.72
CA THR A 13 -23.30 9.68 1.80
C THR A 13 -22.07 10.42 1.25
N GLU A 14 -21.93 11.72 1.47
CA GLU A 14 -20.83 12.52 0.90
C GLU A 14 -19.63 12.77 1.85
N ALA A 15 -19.60 12.16 3.04
CA ALA A 15 -18.58 12.47 4.06
C ALA A 15 -17.56 11.34 4.36
N ARG A 16 -17.52 10.27 3.57
CA ARG A 16 -16.41 9.30 3.62
C ARG A 16 -15.49 9.54 2.43
N GLY A 17 -14.25 9.96 2.69
CA GLY A 17 -13.22 10.03 1.66
C GLY A 17 -13.05 8.68 0.95
N ALA A 18 -12.46 8.70 -0.25
CA ALA A 18 -12.25 7.50 -1.05
C ALA A 18 -11.54 6.38 -0.24
N PRO A 19 -11.82 5.09 -0.50
CA PRO A 19 -11.11 3.98 0.11
C PRO A 19 -9.59 4.12 0.04
N PHE A 20 -8.87 3.55 1.01
CA PHE A 20 -7.40 3.62 1.08
C PHE A 20 -6.73 3.21 -0.24
N GLN A 21 -7.15 2.09 -0.82
CA GLN A 21 -6.60 1.57 -2.08
C GLN A 21 -6.80 2.55 -3.25
N GLU A 22 -7.95 3.21 -3.35
CA GLU A 22 -8.20 4.22 -4.39
C GLU A 22 -7.33 5.46 -4.19
N ARG A 23 -7.17 5.92 -2.94
CA ARG A 23 -6.28 7.05 -2.62
C ARG A 23 -4.82 6.73 -2.94
N VAL A 24 -4.35 5.51 -2.65
CA VAL A 24 -3.01 5.05 -3.03
C VAL A 24 -2.84 5.04 -4.55
N GLN A 25 -3.83 4.54 -5.30
CA GLN A 25 -3.78 4.53 -6.76
C GLN A 25 -3.70 5.95 -7.34
N SER A 26 -4.51 6.87 -6.83
CA SER A 26 -4.46 8.29 -7.21
C SER A 26 -3.08 8.89 -6.93
N TRP A 27 -2.51 8.63 -5.75
CA TRP A 27 -1.17 9.10 -5.41
C TRP A 27 -0.09 8.54 -6.36
N VAL A 28 -0.16 7.25 -6.71
CA VAL A 28 0.78 6.64 -7.66
C VAL A 28 0.68 7.32 -9.03
N LEU A 29 -0.54 7.56 -9.52
CA LEU A 29 -0.77 8.27 -10.79
C LEU A 29 -0.20 9.70 -10.75
N ASP A 30 -0.47 10.45 -9.68
CA ASP A 30 -0.03 11.84 -9.53
C ASP A 30 1.49 11.99 -9.36
N CYS A 31 2.15 10.96 -8.81
CA CYS A 31 3.59 10.97 -8.57
C CYS A 31 4.40 10.47 -9.76
N PHE A 32 3.90 9.46 -10.47
CA PHE A 32 4.69 8.71 -11.44
C PHE A 32 4.11 8.72 -12.86
N GLY A 33 2.91 9.27 -13.07
CA GLY A 33 2.22 9.25 -14.36
C GLY A 33 1.60 7.89 -14.69
N SER A 34 0.79 7.85 -15.75
CA SER A 34 0.05 6.66 -16.18
C SER A 34 0.93 5.46 -16.51
N ASP A 35 2.10 5.70 -17.11
CA ASP A 35 2.96 4.64 -17.62
C ASP A 35 3.54 3.80 -16.48
N ILE A 36 4.07 4.46 -15.44
CA ILE A 36 4.61 3.79 -14.25
C ILE A 36 3.48 3.27 -13.36
N ALA A 37 2.36 4.00 -13.26
CA ALA A 37 1.21 3.54 -12.50
C ALA A 37 0.59 2.26 -13.06
N GLY A 38 0.64 2.09 -14.39
CA GLY A 38 0.18 0.89 -15.10
C GLY A 38 1.22 -0.23 -15.22
N ASP A 39 2.49 0.01 -14.86
CA ASP A 39 3.54 -1.00 -14.94
C ASP A 39 3.38 -2.05 -13.83
N ARG A 40 2.75 -3.17 -14.20
CA ARG A 40 2.53 -4.33 -13.33
C ARG A 40 3.83 -4.92 -12.79
N ALA A 41 4.91 -4.90 -13.58
CA ALA A 41 6.19 -5.43 -13.13
C ALA A 41 6.81 -4.53 -12.07
N GLU A 42 6.70 -3.21 -12.22
CA GLU A 42 7.12 -2.25 -11.18
C GLU A 42 6.28 -2.38 -9.91
N ARG A 43 4.96 -2.51 -10.03
CA ARG A 43 4.09 -2.72 -8.85
C ARG A 43 4.46 -3.99 -8.09
N ASN A 44 4.76 -5.08 -8.80
CA ASN A 44 5.25 -6.32 -8.19
C ASN A 44 6.59 -6.13 -7.46
N ARG A 45 7.57 -5.47 -8.10
CA ARG A 45 8.88 -5.20 -7.48
C ARG A 45 8.74 -4.34 -6.22
N ARG A 46 7.95 -3.26 -6.28
CA ARG A 46 7.73 -2.36 -5.15
C ARG A 46 7.04 -3.06 -3.98
N PHE A 47 6.03 -3.89 -4.25
CA PHE A 47 5.40 -4.67 -3.18
C PHE A 47 6.38 -5.65 -2.51
N LEU A 48 7.19 -6.37 -3.31
CA LEU A 48 8.18 -7.30 -2.77
C LEU A 48 9.25 -6.57 -1.94
N GLU A 49 9.73 -5.41 -2.41
CA GLU A 49 10.71 -4.57 -1.71
C GLU A 49 10.20 -4.15 -0.32
N GLU A 50 9.00 -3.57 -0.22
CA GLU A 50 8.40 -3.17 1.05
C GLU A 50 8.13 -4.36 1.98
N SER A 51 7.72 -5.51 1.41
CA SER A 51 7.53 -6.74 2.18
C SER A 51 8.85 -7.23 2.79
N LEU A 52 9.95 -7.14 2.02
CA LEU A 52 11.29 -7.49 2.50
C LEU A 52 11.81 -6.51 3.54
N GLU A 53 11.58 -5.21 3.37
CA GLU A 53 11.94 -4.18 4.35
C GLU A 53 11.19 -4.39 5.68
N LEU A 54 9.89 -4.71 5.63
CA LEU A 54 9.11 -5.03 6.82
C LEU A 54 9.67 -6.25 7.58
N VAL A 55 9.86 -7.38 6.90
CA VAL A 55 10.36 -8.59 7.60
C VAL A 55 11.79 -8.40 8.08
N GLN A 56 12.63 -7.65 7.36
CA GLN A 56 13.97 -7.27 7.82
C GLN A 56 13.89 -6.46 9.12
N ALA A 57 13.01 -5.47 9.19
CA ALA A 57 12.81 -4.64 10.39
C ALA A 57 12.36 -5.47 11.60
N LEU A 58 11.67 -6.59 11.36
CA LEU A 58 11.25 -7.56 12.37
C LEU A 58 12.29 -8.67 12.67
N GLY A 59 13.51 -8.54 12.14
CA GLY A 59 14.63 -9.45 12.42
C GLY A 59 14.72 -10.67 11.51
N PHE A 60 13.95 -10.73 10.42
CA PHE A 60 14.07 -11.80 9.43
C PHE A 60 15.39 -11.69 8.66
N THR A 61 16.08 -12.81 8.45
CA THR A 61 17.40 -12.80 7.83
C THR A 61 17.33 -12.91 6.31
N ARG A 62 18.35 -12.39 5.61
CA ARG A 62 18.52 -12.54 4.17
C ARG A 62 18.52 -14.02 3.75
N ASP A 63 19.22 -14.88 4.49
CA ASP A 63 19.33 -16.30 4.15
C ASP A 63 17.97 -17.00 4.28
N SER A 64 17.20 -16.69 5.33
CA SER A 64 15.83 -17.16 5.48
C SER A 64 14.92 -16.67 4.36
N ALA A 65 15.07 -15.41 3.91
CA ALA A 65 14.32 -14.87 2.78
C ALA A 65 14.63 -15.61 1.47
N HIS A 66 15.91 -15.90 1.19
CA HIS A 66 16.29 -16.69 0.02
C HIS A 66 15.73 -18.12 0.07
N GLN A 67 15.72 -18.76 1.24
CA GLN A 67 15.11 -20.09 1.40
C GLN A 67 13.61 -20.07 1.09
N LEU A 68 12.88 -19.01 1.49
CA LEU A 68 11.47 -18.85 1.13
C LEU A 68 11.26 -18.60 -0.36
N VAL A 69 12.14 -17.83 -1.01
CA VAL A 69 12.11 -17.66 -2.47
C VAL A 69 12.22 -19.02 -3.15
N GLU A 70 13.21 -19.83 -2.80
CA GLU A 70 13.35 -21.18 -3.35
C GLU A 70 12.10 -22.03 -3.08
N TYR A 71 11.56 -22.01 -1.87
CA TYR A 71 10.38 -22.79 -1.50
C TYR A 71 9.12 -22.42 -2.31
N VAL A 72 8.87 -21.12 -2.51
CA VAL A 72 7.68 -20.63 -3.21
C VAL A 72 7.83 -20.83 -4.72
N PHE A 73 8.98 -20.47 -5.30
CA PHE A 73 9.19 -20.53 -6.75
C PHE A 73 9.39 -21.95 -7.30
N ASN A 74 9.62 -22.95 -6.44
CA ASN A 74 9.62 -24.37 -6.82
C ASN A 74 8.22 -25.01 -6.88
N ARG A 75 7.15 -24.24 -6.66
CA ARG A 75 5.76 -24.70 -6.76
C ARG A 75 5.11 -24.24 -8.06
N PRO A 76 4.02 -24.90 -8.50
CA PRO A 76 3.13 -24.32 -9.51
C PRO A 76 2.65 -22.94 -9.06
N LYS A 77 2.46 -22.02 -10.02
CA LYS A 77 1.89 -20.70 -9.75
C LYS A 77 0.47 -20.84 -9.19
N GLY A 78 0.17 -20.07 -8.15
CA GLY A 78 -1.19 -19.93 -7.61
C GLY A 78 -2.02 -18.92 -8.37
N GLU A 79 -3.32 -18.88 -8.06
CA GLU A 79 -4.27 -17.91 -8.62
C GLU A 79 -4.13 -16.55 -7.92
N PRO A 80 -4.04 -15.43 -8.66
CA PRO A 80 -3.76 -14.11 -8.08
C PRO A 80 -4.69 -13.69 -6.93
N GLU A 81 -5.99 -13.96 -7.05
CA GLU A 81 -6.99 -13.60 -6.04
C GLU A 81 -6.78 -14.36 -4.73
N GLN A 82 -6.38 -15.64 -4.83
CA GLN A 82 -6.10 -16.47 -3.66
C GLN A 82 -4.80 -16.02 -2.97
N GLU A 83 -3.75 -15.77 -3.74
CA GLU A 83 -2.46 -15.32 -3.19
C GLU A 83 -2.58 -13.92 -2.57
N LEU A 84 -3.38 -13.02 -3.16
CA LEU A 84 -3.70 -11.72 -2.58
C LEU A 84 -4.41 -11.87 -1.22
N GLY A 85 -5.39 -12.77 -1.12
CA GLY A 85 -6.05 -13.08 0.14
C GLY A 85 -5.07 -13.62 1.20
N GLY A 86 -4.15 -14.49 0.78
CA GLY A 86 -3.08 -15.02 1.63
C GLY A 86 -2.15 -13.92 2.17
N VAL A 87 -1.76 -12.97 1.31
CA VAL A 87 -0.99 -11.79 1.71
C VAL A 87 -1.74 -10.97 2.75
N MET A 88 -3.02 -10.68 2.55
CA MET A 88 -3.79 -9.87 3.50
C MET A 88 -3.90 -10.53 4.89
N VAL A 89 -4.21 -11.84 4.93
CA VAL A 89 -4.34 -12.57 6.20
C VAL A 89 -3.01 -12.66 6.94
N THR A 90 -1.92 -12.93 6.22
CA THR A 90 -0.59 -13.05 6.84
C THR A 90 -0.04 -11.71 7.31
N LEU A 91 -0.27 -10.62 6.56
CA LEU A 91 0.07 -9.27 7.01
C LEU A 91 -0.69 -8.90 8.29
N ALA A 92 -2.00 -9.12 8.34
CA ALA A 92 -2.80 -8.84 9.53
C ALA A 92 -2.30 -9.64 10.75
N SER A 93 -2.02 -10.93 10.57
CA SER A 93 -1.47 -11.78 11.64
C SER A 93 -0.09 -11.34 12.11
N LEU A 94 0.78 -10.91 11.18
CA LEU A 94 2.12 -10.41 11.49
C LEU A 94 2.05 -9.12 12.30
N CYS A 95 1.19 -8.19 11.87
CA CYS A 95 0.96 -6.92 12.55
C CYS A 95 0.44 -7.14 13.98
N GLU A 96 -0.59 -7.95 14.18
CA GLU A 96 -1.12 -8.27 15.51
C GLU A 96 -0.05 -8.87 16.43
N THR A 97 0.76 -9.80 15.91
CA THR A 97 1.83 -10.45 16.68
C THR A 97 2.91 -9.47 17.12
N ASN A 98 3.13 -8.40 16.36
CA ASN A 98 4.13 -7.37 16.65
C ASN A 98 3.54 -6.10 17.27
N GLY A 99 2.24 -6.09 17.59
CA GLY A 99 1.56 -4.94 18.18
C GLY A 99 1.47 -3.72 17.25
N LEU A 100 1.37 -3.95 15.93
CA LEU A 100 1.24 -2.92 14.90
C LEU A 100 -0.20 -2.87 14.39
N ASP A 101 -0.74 -1.67 14.20
CA ASP A 101 -2.03 -1.48 13.52
C ASP A 101 -1.79 -1.24 12.03
N MET A 102 -2.03 -2.26 11.20
CA MET A 102 -1.76 -2.19 9.76
C MET A 102 -2.51 -1.05 9.05
N ALA A 103 -3.71 -0.70 9.52
CA ALA A 103 -4.51 0.34 8.89
C ALA A 103 -4.02 1.73 9.30
N ALA A 104 -3.72 1.92 10.60
CA ALA A 104 -3.18 3.18 11.09
C ALA A 104 -1.80 3.49 10.48
N GLU A 105 -0.90 2.50 10.39
CA GLU A 105 0.42 2.66 9.78
C GLU A 105 0.31 2.96 8.28
N GLY A 106 -0.63 2.32 7.57
CA GLY A 106 -0.91 2.61 6.16
C GLY A 106 -1.37 4.05 5.93
N GLU A 107 -2.29 4.56 6.75
CA GLU A 107 -2.76 5.95 6.67
C GLU A 107 -1.66 6.95 7.03
N ALA A 108 -0.86 6.66 8.06
CA ALA A 108 0.27 7.49 8.46
C ALA A 108 1.32 7.61 7.34
N GLU A 109 1.64 6.49 6.69
CA GLU A 109 2.57 6.47 5.56
C GLU A 109 2.01 7.23 4.35
N LEU A 110 0.74 7.01 3.99
CA LEU A 110 0.09 7.73 2.90
C LEU A 110 0.07 9.25 3.15
N ALA A 111 -0.17 9.68 4.39
CA ALA A 111 -0.09 11.09 4.77
C ALA A 111 1.35 11.62 4.64
N ARG A 112 2.35 10.85 5.10
CA ARG A 112 3.77 11.23 5.03
C ARG A 112 4.24 11.41 3.59
N ILE A 113 3.94 10.46 2.70
CA ILE A 113 4.37 10.53 1.28
C ILE A 113 3.62 11.59 0.48
N ASN A 114 2.48 12.08 0.98
CA ASN A 114 1.77 13.24 0.43
C ASN A 114 2.30 14.58 0.96
N SER A 115 3.16 14.59 1.97
CA SER A 115 3.74 15.86 2.44
C SER A 115 4.60 16.50 1.33
N PRO A 116 4.54 17.84 1.16
CA PRO A 116 5.23 18.53 0.07
C PRO A 116 6.73 18.18 -0.05
N ASP A 117 7.43 18.13 1.09
CA ASP A 117 8.87 17.87 1.12
C ASP A 117 9.22 16.43 0.70
N VAL A 118 8.37 15.45 1.04
CA VAL A 118 8.58 14.05 0.65
C VAL A 118 8.22 13.86 -0.82
N LEU A 119 7.15 14.48 -1.31
CA LEU A 119 6.77 14.45 -2.73
C LEU A 119 7.89 14.96 -3.64
N VAL A 120 8.53 16.07 -3.28
CA VAL A 120 9.66 16.61 -4.06
C VAL A 120 10.80 15.59 -4.14
N LYS A 121 11.16 14.95 -3.02
CA LYS A 121 12.22 13.94 -2.97
C LYS A 121 11.87 12.70 -3.80
N ILE A 122 10.63 12.23 -3.71
CA ILE A 122 10.15 11.05 -4.46
C ILE A 122 10.22 11.31 -5.97
N ARG A 123 9.76 12.49 -6.42
CA ARG A 123 9.81 12.89 -7.83
C ARG A 123 11.24 13.01 -8.33
N ALA A 124 12.13 13.64 -7.55
CA ALA A 124 13.54 13.76 -7.89
C ALA A 124 14.22 12.39 -8.02
N ARG A 125 13.96 11.46 -7.09
CA ARG A 125 14.50 10.09 -7.15
C ARG A 125 13.97 9.33 -8.36
N ASN A 126 12.68 9.48 -8.69
CA ASN A 126 12.10 8.82 -9.85
C ASN A 126 12.73 9.31 -11.16
N ALA A 127 12.97 10.61 -11.30
CA ALA A 127 13.64 11.19 -12.46
C ALA A 127 15.10 10.72 -12.62
N ALA A 128 15.73 10.27 -11.53
CA ALA A 128 17.12 9.81 -11.50
C ALA A 128 17.27 8.29 -11.66
N LYS A 129 16.19 7.50 -11.75
CA LYS A 129 16.28 6.04 -11.90
C LYS A 129 16.93 5.68 -13.25
N PRO A 130 17.99 4.85 -13.27
CA PRO A 130 18.51 4.30 -14.52
C PRO A 130 17.47 3.37 -15.16
N ALA A 131 17.33 3.41 -16.48
CA ALA A 131 16.55 2.42 -17.22
C ALA A 131 17.35 1.12 -17.27
N PHE A 132 16.85 0.07 -16.60
CA PHE A 132 17.36 -1.30 -16.72
C PHE A 132 16.31 -2.17 -17.37
#